data_AF-A0A5C7XKT1-F1
#
_entry.id   AF-A0A5C7XKT1-F1
#
_cell.length_a   1.000
_cell.length_b   1.000
_cell.length_c   1.000
_cell.angle_alpha   90.00
_cell.angle_beta   90.00
_cell.angle_gamma   90.00
#
_symmetry.space_group_name_H-M   'P 1'
#
loop_
_entity.id
_entity.type
_entity.pdbx_description
1 polymer ?
#
loop_
_entity_poly.entity_id
_entity_poly.type
_entity_poly.pdbx_seq_one_letter_code
_entity_poly.pdbx_strand_id
1 'polypeptide(L)'
;MNTTLLALPALALGLALSLAAPPADAAGRVKARGAHANPEGGVGAGRASAVRGPNGGGAIRGRAATTDGQGNGKVVSGGAYRGPNGGTGARAGSTARNADGSLQHHSGAQWNGANSSGSTNGEFVRSADGTVSGGRTTNVAGAQGGSYNADTQYANGQLDRSVDATGRSGNSYEASVSGNKDDGLTRTATCYDPNGNTIPCKK
;
A
#
# COMPACT_ATOMS: atom_id res chain seq x y z
N MET A 1 -14.78 28.59 28.88
CA MET A 1 -14.71 29.37 27.62
C MET A 1 -13.27 29.80 27.43
N ASN A 2 -12.58 29.21 26.46
CA ASN A 2 -11.62 29.87 25.56
C ASN A 2 -10.99 28.81 24.65
N THR A 3 -11.64 28.67 23.49
CA THR A 3 -11.21 27.98 22.29
C THR A 3 -9.91 28.56 21.76
N THR A 4 -8.89 27.73 21.56
CA THR A 4 -7.73 28.04 20.70
C THR A 4 -7.54 26.90 19.70
N LEU A 5 -8.10 27.14 18.51
CA LEU A 5 -7.72 26.53 17.23
C LEU A 5 -6.40 27.14 16.75
N LEU A 6 -5.66 26.40 15.91
CA LEU A 6 -4.54 26.76 14.99
C LEU A 6 -3.31 25.88 15.26
N ALA A 7 -2.63 25.23 14.30
CA ALA A 7 -2.86 24.96 12.89
C ALA A 7 -1.87 23.82 12.52
N LEU A 8 -2.30 22.78 11.80
CA LEU A 8 -1.38 21.78 11.23
C LEU A 8 -0.65 22.39 10.03
N PRO A 9 0.69 22.37 9.95
CA PRO A 9 1.36 22.68 8.70
C PRO A 9 1.22 21.47 7.76
N ALA A 10 0.30 21.57 6.81
CA ALA A 10 0.30 20.75 5.62
C ALA A 10 1.56 21.09 4.80
N LEU A 11 2.64 20.31 4.99
CA LEU A 11 3.84 20.45 4.17
C LEU A 11 3.62 19.75 2.81
N ALA A 12 2.90 20.45 1.92
CA ALA A 12 2.90 20.17 0.50
C ALA A 12 4.23 20.66 -0.08
N LEU A 13 5.17 19.74 -0.34
CA LEU A 13 6.34 20.04 -1.17
C LEU A 13 6.22 19.24 -2.48
N GLY A 14 5.50 19.84 -3.42
CA GLY A 14 5.51 19.44 -4.81
C GLY A 14 6.87 19.73 -5.43
N LEU A 15 7.68 18.69 -5.63
CA LEU A 15 8.87 18.78 -6.46
C LEU A 15 8.46 18.51 -7.92
N ALA A 16 8.00 19.55 -8.61
CA ALA A 16 7.83 19.52 -10.05
C ALA A 16 9.22 19.67 -10.70
N LEU A 17 9.92 18.55 -10.91
CA LEU A 17 11.17 18.53 -11.66
C LEU A 17 10.84 18.36 -13.16
N SER A 18 10.96 19.46 -13.91
CA SER A 18 10.88 19.47 -15.37
C SER A 18 12.00 18.63 -15.97
N LEU A 19 11.66 17.45 -16.48
CA LEU A 19 12.60 16.57 -17.21
C LEU A 19 12.85 17.16 -18.62
N ALA A 20 13.94 17.90 -18.79
CA ALA A 20 14.61 17.95 -20.09
C ALA A 20 15.08 16.52 -20.41
N ALA A 21 14.70 15.97 -21.57
CA ALA A 21 15.01 14.60 -21.95
C ALA A 21 16.45 14.49 -22.49
N PRO A 22 17.41 13.87 -21.77
CA PRO A 22 18.65 13.44 -22.40
C PRO A 22 18.41 12.24 -23.34
N PRO A 23 19.27 12.05 -24.33
CA PRO A 23 19.16 11.01 -25.36
C PRO A 23 19.19 9.59 -24.78
N ALA A 24 18.76 8.64 -25.62
CA ALA A 24 18.02 7.43 -25.26
C ALA A 24 18.76 6.27 -24.54
N ASP A 25 20.06 6.33 -24.22
CA ASP A 25 20.82 5.09 -23.90
C ASP A 25 21.72 5.13 -22.66
N ALA A 26 21.36 5.88 -21.60
CA ALA A 26 22.06 5.79 -20.32
C ALA A 26 21.16 5.24 -19.21
N ALA A 27 21.37 3.98 -18.84
CA ALA A 27 20.79 3.39 -17.63
C ALA A 27 21.44 4.03 -16.39
N GLY A 28 20.86 5.12 -15.90
CA GLY A 28 21.36 5.86 -14.74
C GLY A 28 20.75 5.37 -13.43
N ARG A 29 21.54 5.35 -12.36
CA ARG A 29 21.05 5.17 -10.98
C ARG A 29 21.58 6.29 -10.09
N VAL A 30 20.67 6.97 -9.42
CA VAL A 30 20.99 7.97 -8.38
C VAL A 30 20.56 7.42 -7.02
N LYS A 31 21.38 7.65 -6.00
CA LYS A 31 21.06 7.36 -4.60
C LYS A 31 21.42 8.57 -3.74
N ALA A 32 20.53 8.94 -2.83
CA ALA A 32 20.80 9.92 -1.79
C ALA A 32 20.41 9.32 -0.44
N ARG A 33 21.18 9.63 0.61
CA ARG A 33 20.86 9.29 1.98
C ARG A 33 21.41 10.35 2.92
N GLY A 34 20.74 10.59 4.03
CA GLY A 34 21.17 11.52 5.05
C GLY A 34 20.45 11.30 6.36
N ALA A 35 21.06 11.78 7.43
CA ALA A 35 20.45 11.86 8.75
C ALA A 35 20.95 13.14 9.44
N HIS A 36 20.09 13.72 10.27
CA HIS A 36 20.43 14.88 11.09
C HIS A 36 19.65 14.80 12.40
N ALA A 37 20.23 15.35 13.47
CA ALA A 37 19.45 15.65 14.68
C ALA A 37 18.42 16.74 14.36
N ASN A 38 17.25 16.68 14.98
CA ASN A 38 16.20 17.68 14.82
C ASN A 38 16.00 18.49 16.12
N PRO A 39 15.33 19.67 16.05
CA PRO A 39 15.09 20.51 17.22
C PRO A 39 14.27 19.84 18.33
N GLU A 40 13.49 18.81 18.01
CA GLU A 40 12.66 18.04 18.96
C GLU A 40 13.46 17.03 19.81
N GLY A 41 14.78 16.97 19.62
CA GLY A 41 15.69 16.09 20.37
C GLY A 41 15.78 14.67 19.82
N GLY A 42 15.26 14.43 18.61
CA GLY A 42 15.34 13.16 17.90
C GLY A 42 16.16 13.25 16.60
N VAL A 43 15.87 12.34 15.65
CA VAL A 43 16.60 12.22 14.38
C VAL A 43 15.65 12.24 13.20
N GLY A 44 15.94 13.08 12.22
CA GLY A 44 15.38 13.00 10.87
C GLY A 44 16.35 12.29 9.93
N ALA A 45 15.94 11.17 9.34
CA ALA A 45 16.73 10.40 8.39
C ALA A 45 15.95 10.09 7.11
N GLY A 46 16.64 10.04 5.97
CA GLY A 46 16.02 9.79 4.69
C GLY A 46 16.94 9.05 3.73
N ARG A 47 16.35 8.29 2.81
CA ARG A 47 17.03 7.81 1.61
C ARG A 47 16.10 7.79 0.42
N ALA A 48 16.65 8.10 -0.74
CA ALA A 48 15.97 8.01 -2.02
C ALA A 48 16.87 7.31 -3.05
N SER A 49 16.25 6.64 -4.01
CA SER A 49 16.94 6.18 -5.20
C SER A 49 16.05 6.29 -6.42
N ALA A 50 16.63 6.73 -7.53
CA ALA A 50 15.99 6.73 -8.84
C ALA A 50 16.83 5.89 -9.80
N VAL A 51 16.15 5.21 -10.72
CA VAL A 51 16.75 4.42 -11.79
C VAL A 51 16.00 4.72 -13.08
N ARG A 52 16.74 4.89 -14.17
CA ARG A 52 16.23 4.87 -15.53
C ARG A 52 16.81 3.65 -16.25
N GLY A 53 15.98 2.95 -16.99
CA GLY A 53 16.35 1.81 -17.82
C GLY A 53 16.03 2.08 -19.30
N PRO A 54 16.34 1.11 -20.16
CA PRO A 54 16.02 1.17 -21.58
C PRO A 54 14.53 1.40 -21.85
N ASN A 55 14.19 1.88 -23.05
CA ASN A 55 12.82 2.01 -23.54
C ASN A 55 11.92 2.88 -22.63
N GLY A 56 12.50 3.91 -21.98
CA GLY A 56 11.75 4.83 -21.13
C GLY A 56 11.31 4.25 -19.78
N GLY A 57 11.76 3.03 -19.45
CA GLY A 57 11.52 2.42 -18.14
C GLY A 57 12.24 3.17 -17.03
N GLY A 58 11.67 3.18 -15.83
CA GLY A 58 12.29 3.81 -14.68
C GLY A 58 11.52 3.59 -13.39
N ALA A 59 12.20 3.81 -12.27
CA ALA A 59 11.58 3.74 -10.96
C ALA A 59 12.24 4.71 -9.99
N ILE A 60 11.44 5.24 -9.07
CA ILE A 60 11.89 6.03 -7.93
C ILE A 60 11.35 5.38 -6.65
N ARG A 61 12.14 5.42 -5.59
CA ARG A 61 11.68 5.05 -4.25
C ARG A 61 12.33 5.93 -3.21
N GLY A 62 11.59 6.21 -2.14
CA GLY A 62 12.03 6.99 -1.01
C GLY A 62 11.55 6.37 0.31
N ARG A 63 12.30 6.63 1.36
CA ARG A 63 11.80 6.48 2.74
C ARG A 63 12.40 7.58 3.60
N ALA A 64 11.63 8.06 4.55
CA ALA A 64 12.09 8.96 5.60
C ALA A 64 11.59 8.46 6.94
N ALA A 65 12.36 8.74 7.99
CA ALA A 65 12.04 8.48 9.38
C ALA A 65 12.29 9.74 10.19
N THR A 66 11.39 10.08 11.10
CA THR A 66 11.55 11.16 12.08
C THR A 66 11.22 10.60 13.44
N THR A 67 12.07 10.81 14.43
CA THR A 67 11.74 10.59 15.84
C THR A 67 11.81 11.90 16.59
N ASP A 68 11.21 11.93 17.76
CA ASP A 68 11.45 13.00 18.74
C ASP A 68 12.14 12.43 19.99
N GLY A 69 12.52 13.30 20.92
CA GLY A 69 13.11 12.88 22.20
C GLY A 69 12.09 12.31 23.19
N GLN A 70 10.81 12.24 22.83
CA GLN A 70 9.69 11.88 23.71
C GLN A 70 9.09 10.50 23.40
N GLY A 71 9.66 9.79 22.42
CA GLY A 71 9.28 8.42 22.08
C GLY A 71 8.28 8.29 20.93
N ASN A 72 7.91 9.41 20.28
CA ASN A 72 7.16 9.37 19.04
C ASN A 72 8.10 9.14 17.86
N GLY A 73 7.57 8.48 16.82
CA GLY A 73 8.31 8.22 15.60
C GLY A 73 7.39 8.04 14.42
N LYS A 74 7.80 8.54 13.26
CA LYS A 74 7.09 8.38 12.00
C LYS A 74 8.03 7.91 10.91
N VAL A 75 7.62 6.91 10.16
CA VAL A 75 8.31 6.45 8.96
C VAL A 75 7.36 6.57 7.79
N VAL A 76 7.77 7.30 6.76
CA VAL A 76 7.06 7.34 5.48
C VAL A 76 7.89 6.64 4.42
N SER A 77 7.25 5.96 3.48
CA SER A 77 7.91 5.41 2.31
C SER A 77 7.00 5.48 1.10
N GLY A 78 7.63 5.56 -0.06
CA GLY A 78 6.90 5.50 -1.31
C GLY A 78 7.80 5.10 -2.45
N GLY A 79 7.18 4.85 -3.58
CA GLY A 79 7.88 4.66 -4.83
C GLY A 79 6.91 4.56 -5.99
N ALA A 80 7.41 4.85 -7.17
CA ALA A 80 6.68 4.74 -8.41
C ALA A 80 7.58 4.14 -9.48
N TYR A 81 6.97 3.50 -10.46
CA TYR A 81 7.64 3.01 -11.64
C TYR A 81 6.85 3.31 -12.90
N ARG A 82 7.57 3.37 -14.01
CA ARG A 82 7.07 3.29 -15.37
C ARG A 82 7.82 2.17 -16.06
N GLY A 83 7.10 1.21 -16.63
CA GLY A 83 7.65 0.14 -17.44
C GLY A 83 7.86 0.58 -18.88
N PRO A 84 8.70 -0.16 -19.64
CA PRO A 84 8.92 0.07 -21.07
C PRO A 84 7.65 0.13 -21.93
N ASN A 85 6.64 -0.67 -21.57
CA ASN A 85 5.39 -0.80 -22.32
C ASN A 85 4.28 0.10 -21.77
N GLY A 86 4.63 1.28 -21.22
CA GLY A 86 3.69 2.28 -20.71
C GLY A 86 3.01 1.96 -19.37
N GLY A 87 3.14 0.72 -18.86
CA GLY A 87 2.60 0.36 -17.56
C GLY A 87 3.21 1.19 -16.43
N THR A 88 2.42 1.57 -15.44
CA THR A 88 2.84 2.38 -14.30
C THR A 88 2.33 1.77 -13.00
N GLY A 89 3.00 2.12 -11.90
CA GLY A 89 2.47 1.83 -10.58
C GLY A 89 3.16 2.66 -9.53
N ALA A 90 2.45 2.90 -8.43
CA ALA A 90 2.94 3.62 -7.29
C ALA A 90 2.51 2.93 -6.01
N ARG A 91 3.30 3.11 -4.95
CA ARG A 91 2.94 2.73 -3.59
C ARG A 91 3.38 3.82 -2.62
N ALA A 92 2.63 3.95 -1.54
CA ALA A 92 2.98 4.80 -0.42
C ALA A 92 2.57 4.14 0.88
N GLY A 93 3.22 4.51 1.97
CA GLY A 93 2.80 4.09 3.30
C GLY A 93 3.48 4.90 4.38
N SER A 94 2.81 4.99 5.51
CA SER A 94 3.28 5.67 6.70
C SER A 94 3.03 4.78 7.91
N THR A 95 3.99 4.75 8.82
CA THR A 95 3.87 4.13 10.14
C THR A 95 4.20 5.19 11.18
N ALA A 96 3.30 5.41 12.12
CA ALA A 96 3.54 6.23 13.30
C ALA A 96 3.54 5.34 14.54
N ARG A 97 4.46 5.62 15.46
CA ARG A 97 4.45 5.13 16.83
C ARG A 97 4.36 6.34 17.74
N ASN A 98 3.49 6.28 18.73
CA ASN A 98 3.35 7.34 19.72
C ASN A 98 4.06 6.96 21.03
N ALA A 99 4.30 7.95 21.88
CA ALA A 99 4.97 7.80 23.16
C ALA A 99 4.23 6.84 24.10
N ASP A 100 2.90 6.76 24.00
CA ASP A 100 2.04 5.85 24.75
C ASP A 100 2.16 4.37 24.31
N GLY A 101 2.97 4.08 23.29
CA GLY A 101 3.17 2.74 22.75
C GLY A 101 2.20 2.34 21.64
N SER A 102 1.20 3.16 21.33
CA SER A 102 0.31 2.93 20.20
C SER A 102 1.05 3.05 18.86
N LEU A 103 0.56 2.32 17.85
CA LEU A 103 1.12 2.27 16.51
C LEU A 103 -0.01 2.37 15.49
N GLN A 104 0.17 3.20 14.47
CA GLN A 104 -0.71 3.26 13.32
C GLN A 104 0.11 3.05 12.05
N HIS A 105 -0.41 2.27 11.12
CA HIS A 105 0.14 2.07 9.80
C HIS A 105 -0.97 2.22 8.78
N HIS A 106 -0.69 2.96 7.71
CA HIS A 106 -1.54 3.00 6.53
C HIS A 106 -0.66 2.90 5.29
N SER A 107 -1.09 2.11 4.31
CA SER A 107 -0.38 1.95 3.05
C SER A 107 -1.34 1.71 1.90
N GLY A 108 -0.89 2.05 0.70
CA GLY A 108 -1.61 1.71 -0.51
C GLY A 108 -0.68 1.57 -1.69
N ALA A 109 -1.19 0.92 -2.73
CA ALA A 109 -0.57 0.86 -4.03
C ALA A 109 -1.62 0.93 -5.12
N GLN A 110 -1.23 1.45 -6.28
CA GLN A 110 -2.05 1.52 -7.48
C GLN A 110 -1.17 1.18 -8.67
N TRP A 111 -1.74 0.53 -9.67
CA TRP A 111 -1.05 0.23 -10.92
C TRP A 111 -2.00 0.22 -12.10
N ASN A 112 -1.43 0.45 -13.26
CA ASN A 112 -2.10 0.37 -14.54
C ASN A 112 -1.11 -0.20 -15.56
N GLY A 113 -1.48 -1.27 -16.25
CA GLY A 113 -0.64 -1.86 -17.28
C GLY A 113 -1.46 -2.62 -18.31
N ALA A 114 -0.78 -3.09 -19.35
CA ALA A 114 -1.41 -3.72 -20.50
C ALA A 114 -2.31 -4.92 -20.17
N ASN A 115 -2.01 -5.65 -19.09
CA ASN A 115 -2.76 -6.84 -18.69
C ASN A 115 -3.75 -6.60 -17.55
N SER A 116 -3.52 -5.57 -16.73
CA SER A 116 -4.35 -5.30 -15.56
C SER A 116 -4.13 -3.90 -15.01
N SER A 117 -5.15 -3.37 -14.37
CA SER A 117 -5.06 -2.25 -13.45
C SER A 117 -5.59 -2.66 -12.08
N GLY A 118 -5.20 -1.93 -11.04
CA GLY A 118 -5.69 -2.24 -9.71
C GLY A 118 -5.19 -1.31 -8.64
N SER A 119 -5.72 -1.51 -7.45
CA SER A 119 -5.31 -0.82 -6.25
C SER A 119 -5.40 -1.74 -5.03
N THR A 120 -4.62 -1.41 -4.01
CA THR A 120 -4.78 -1.99 -2.68
C THR A 120 -4.57 -0.89 -1.66
N ASN A 121 -5.38 -0.89 -0.60
CA ASN A 121 -5.23 -0.02 0.55
C ASN A 121 -5.29 -0.88 1.80
N GLY A 122 -4.46 -0.59 2.78
CA GLY A 122 -4.47 -1.31 4.03
C GLY A 122 -4.09 -0.43 5.20
N GLU A 123 -4.61 -0.81 6.35
CA GLU A 123 -4.43 -0.13 7.60
C GLU A 123 -4.13 -1.14 8.70
N PHE A 124 -3.43 -0.69 9.72
CA PHE A 124 -3.16 -1.46 10.92
C PHE A 124 -3.00 -0.51 12.09
N VAL A 125 -3.69 -0.81 13.18
CA VAL A 125 -3.63 -0.05 14.43
C VAL A 125 -3.33 -1.02 15.56
N ARG A 126 -2.40 -0.62 16.42
CA ARG A 126 -2.26 -1.17 17.77
C ARG A 126 -2.47 -0.03 18.74
N SER A 127 -3.47 -0.14 19.60
CA SER A 127 -3.72 0.82 20.66
C SER A 127 -2.70 0.66 21.80
N ALA A 128 -2.62 1.65 22.69
CA ALA A 128 -1.72 1.61 23.84
C ALA A 128 -2.02 0.46 24.82
N ASP A 129 -3.30 0.03 24.89
CA ASP A 129 -3.75 -1.11 25.70
C ASP A 129 -3.45 -2.48 25.07
N GLY A 130 -2.85 -2.50 23.87
CA GLY A 130 -2.50 -3.71 23.15
C GLY A 130 -3.60 -4.26 22.23
N THR A 131 -4.80 -3.66 22.17
CA THR A 131 -5.80 -4.00 21.16
C THR A 131 -5.26 -3.76 19.76
N VAL A 132 -5.61 -4.64 18.82
CA VAL A 132 -5.10 -4.60 17.44
C VAL A 132 -6.25 -4.68 16.46
N SER A 133 -6.25 -3.79 15.48
CA SER A 133 -7.11 -3.87 14.31
C SER A 133 -6.32 -3.64 13.03
N GLY A 134 -6.88 -4.02 11.91
CA GLY A 134 -6.31 -3.73 10.60
C GLY A 134 -7.12 -4.35 9.50
N GLY A 135 -6.72 -4.04 8.28
CA GLY A 135 -7.39 -4.58 7.12
C GLY A 135 -6.68 -4.25 5.83
N ARG A 136 -7.16 -4.88 4.77
CA ARG A 136 -6.70 -4.61 3.41
C ARG A 136 -7.84 -4.86 2.42
N THR A 137 -8.10 -3.85 1.61
CA THR A 137 -8.95 -3.96 0.42
C THR A 137 -8.05 -4.01 -0.80
N THR A 138 -8.37 -4.87 -1.76
CA THR A 138 -7.66 -5.02 -3.03
C THR A 138 -8.68 -5.13 -4.14
N ASN A 139 -8.53 -4.32 -5.18
CA ASN A 139 -9.38 -4.33 -6.37
C ASN A 139 -8.48 -4.41 -7.59
N VAL A 140 -8.75 -5.36 -8.49
CA VAL A 140 -7.98 -5.59 -9.71
C VAL A 140 -8.94 -5.83 -10.85
N ALA A 141 -8.68 -5.20 -11.99
CA ALA A 141 -9.39 -5.42 -13.24
C ALA A 141 -8.41 -6.00 -14.27
N GLY A 142 -8.81 -7.08 -14.94
CA GLY A 142 -8.09 -7.63 -16.09
C GLY A 142 -8.41 -6.85 -17.35
N ALA A 143 -7.38 -6.51 -18.14
CA ALA A 143 -7.57 -5.75 -19.39
C ALA A 143 -8.39 -6.52 -20.45
N GLN A 144 -8.41 -7.85 -20.35
CA GLN A 144 -9.16 -8.73 -21.25
C GLN A 144 -10.49 -9.20 -20.62
N GLY A 145 -10.97 -8.51 -19.58
CA GLY A 145 -12.08 -8.95 -18.75
C GLY A 145 -11.62 -9.71 -17.51
N GLY A 146 -12.56 -9.90 -16.59
CA GLY A 146 -12.30 -10.48 -15.27
C GLY A 146 -11.85 -9.46 -14.22
N SER A 147 -11.97 -9.86 -12.96
CA SER A 147 -11.69 -9.03 -11.79
C SER A 147 -11.20 -9.86 -10.61
N TYR A 148 -10.55 -9.20 -9.67
CA TYR A 148 -10.25 -9.74 -8.35
C TYR A 148 -10.48 -8.65 -7.32
N ASN A 149 -11.46 -8.86 -6.47
CA ASN A 149 -11.77 -8.00 -5.34
C ASN A 149 -11.58 -8.83 -4.07
N ALA A 150 -10.92 -8.26 -3.08
CA ALA A 150 -10.72 -8.92 -1.81
C ALA A 150 -10.67 -7.92 -0.68
N ASP A 151 -11.40 -8.22 0.38
CA ASP A 151 -11.40 -7.47 1.62
C ASP A 151 -10.93 -8.39 2.73
N THR A 152 -10.03 -7.88 3.57
CA THR A 152 -9.56 -8.58 4.76
C THR A 152 -9.67 -7.61 5.91
N GLN A 153 -10.25 -8.06 7.01
CA GLN A 153 -10.35 -7.35 8.26
C GLN A 153 -9.83 -8.26 9.36
N TYR A 154 -9.08 -7.67 10.27
CA TYR A 154 -8.61 -8.32 11.47
C TYR A 154 -8.85 -7.39 12.65
N ALA A 155 -9.46 -7.90 13.70
CA ALA A 155 -9.67 -7.16 14.93
C ALA A 155 -9.60 -8.10 16.13
N ASN A 156 -8.68 -7.83 17.05
CA ASN A 156 -8.57 -8.50 18.36
C ASN A 156 -8.65 -10.03 18.30
N GLY A 157 -7.90 -10.63 17.36
CA GLY A 157 -7.85 -12.08 17.20
C GLY A 157 -8.93 -12.65 16.29
N GLN A 158 -9.89 -11.85 15.80
CA GLN A 158 -10.86 -12.22 14.78
C GLN A 158 -10.31 -11.87 13.39
N LEU A 159 -10.48 -12.76 12.43
CA LEU A 159 -10.17 -12.57 11.02
C LEU A 159 -11.46 -12.75 10.22
N ASP A 160 -11.74 -11.81 9.33
CA ASP A 160 -12.74 -11.94 8.28
C ASP A 160 -12.11 -11.57 6.95
N ARG A 161 -12.32 -12.39 5.93
CA ARG A 161 -11.85 -12.15 4.57
C ARG A 161 -12.89 -12.59 3.58
N SER A 162 -13.18 -11.74 2.59
CA SER A 162 -13.94 -12.08 1.40
C SER A 162 -13.05 -11.96 0.16
N VAL A 163 -13.36 -12.77 -0.85
CA VAL A 163 -12.74 -12.72 -2.17
C VAL A 163 -13.83 -12.97 -3.20
N ASP A 164 -13.95 -12.05 -4.15
CA ASP A 164 -14.79 -12.16 -5.33
C ASP A 164 -13.91 -12.00 -6.56
N ALA A 165 -13.88 -13.01 -7.42
CA ALA A 165 -13.08 -13.00 -8.62
C ALA A 165 -13.89 -13.49 -9.82
N THR A 166 -13.66 -12.87 -10.97
CA THR A 166 -14.26 -13.28 -12.25
C THR A 166 -13.16 -13.54 -13.24
N GLY A 167 -13.22 -14.67 -13.93
CA GLY A 167 -12.33 -14.98 -15.04
C GLY A 167 -12.79 -14.31 -16.34
N ARG A 168 -11.88 -14.23 -17.32
CA ARG A 168 -12.17 -13.68 -18.66
C ARG A 168 -13.39 -14.33 -19.34
N SER A 169 -13.60 -15.62 -19.13
CA SER A 169 -14.72 -16.38 -19.71
C SER A 169 -16.04 -16.23 -18.96
N GLY A 170 -16.11 -15.40 -17.91
CA GLY A 170 -17.32 -15.16 -17.12
C GLY A 170 -17.50 -16.06 -15.90
N ASN A 171 -16.70 -17.12 -15.75
CA ASN A 171 -16.72 -17.94 -14.54
C ASN A 171 -16.33 -17.09 -13.32
N SER A 172 -17.00 -17.28 -12.18
CA SER A 172 -16.70 -16.57 -10.94
C SER A 172 -16.25 -17.50 -9.82
N TYR A 173 -15.56 -16.92 -8.86
CA TYR A 173 -15.09 -17.55 -7.62
C TYR A 173 -15.43 -16.60 -6.47
N GLU A 174 -16.20 -17.11 -5.52
CA GLU A 174 -16.55 -16.42 -4.29
C GLU A 174 -16.00 -17.24 -3.13
N ALA A 175 -15.32 -16.59 -2.19
CA ALA A 175 -14.82 -17.26 -1.01
C ALA A 175 -14.80 -16.35 0.21
N SER A 176 -15.06 -16.95 1.36
CA SER A 176 -14.82 -16.31 2.64
C SER A 176 -13.91 -17.14 3.53
N VAL A 177 -13.09 -16.45 4.31
CA VAL A 177 -12.33 -17.02 5.42
C VAL A 177 -12.70 -16.24 6.67
N SER A 178 -13.24 -16.92 7.67
CA SER A 178 -13.51 -16.33 8.97
C SER A 178 -12.97 -17.21 10.08
N GLY A 179 -12.67 -16.61 11.22
CA GLY A 179 -12.22 -17.37 12.38
C GLY A 179 -11.52 -16.51 13.40
N ASN A 180 -11.05 -17.17 14.45
CA ASN A 180 -10.36 -16.48 15.52
C ASN A 180 -9.15 -17.23 16.05
N LYS A 181 -8.36 -16.54 16.87
CA LYS A 181 -7.10 -17.06 17.42
C LYS A 181 -7.26 -18.34 18.26
N ASP A 182 -8.45 -18.59 18.81
CA ASP A 182 -8.71 -19.70 19.72
C ASP A 182 -9.38 -20.89 18.99
N ASP A 183 -10.26 -20.60 18.02
CA ASP A 183 -11.09 -21.60 17.33
C ASP A 183 -10.54 -22.01 15.95
N GLY A 184 -9.50 -21.33 15.46
CA GLY A 184 -8.91 -21.58 14.14
C GLY A 184 -9.67 -20.89 13.00
N LEU A 185 -9.44 -21.35 11.77
CA LEU A 185 -9.96 -20.73 10.54
C LEU A 185 -10.93 -21.64 9.81
N THR A 186 -12.08 -21.09 9.42
CA THR A 186 -13.03 -21.70 8.49
C THR A 186 -12.91 -21.04 7.13
N ARG A 187 -12.90 -21.84 6.06
CA ARG A 187 -12.90 -21.34 4.68
C ARG A 187 -14.03 -21.96 3.88
N THR A 188 -14.80 -21.12 3.21
CA THR A 188 -15.78 -21.51 2.20
C THR A 188 -15.33 -21.00 0.83
N ALA A 189 -15.64 -21.74 -0.23
CA ALA A 189 -15.39 -21.31 -1.59
C ALA A 189 -16.40 -21.96 -2.54
N THR A 190 -17.01 -21.14 -3.40
CA THR A 190 -17.96 -21.57 -4.42
C THR A 190 -17.53 -21.00 -5.76
N CYS A 191 -17.66 -21.79 -6.81
CA CYS A 191 -17.36 -21.37 -8.17
C CYS A 191 -18.61 -21.47 -9.02
N TYR A 192 -18.76 -20.53 -9.96
CA TYR A 192 -19.91 -20.49 -10.85
C TYR A 192 -19.46 -20.43 -12.30
N ASP A 193 -20.26 -21.01 -13.18
CA ASP A 193 -20.18 -20.78 -14.63
C ASP A 193 -20.75 -19.39 -14.99
N PRO A 194 -20.68 -18.96 -16.26
CA PRO A 194 -21.16 -17.62 -16.65
C PRO A 194 -22.69 -17.45 -16.57
N ASN A 195 -23.43 -18.55 -16.40
CA ASN A 195 -24.88 -18.55 -16.23
C ASN A 195 -25.29 -18.53 -14.75
N GLY A 196 -24.32 -18.57 -13.82
CA GLY A 196 -24.56 -18.59 -12.37
C GLY A 196 -24.75 -19.99 -11.79
N ASN A 197 -24.51 -21.07 -12.56
CA ASN A 197 -24.61 -22.43 -12.02
C ASN A 197 -23.34 -22.78 -11.24
N THR A 198 -23.50 -23.39 -10.08
CA THR A 198 -22.36 -23.89 -9.28
C THR A 198 -21.59 -24.96 -10.04
N ILE A 199 -20.27 -24.79 -10.12
CA ILE A 199 -19.33 -25.73 -10.73
C ILE A 199 -18.20 -26.08 -9.75
N PRO A 200 -17.48 -27.21 -9.95
CA PRO A 200 -16.30 -27.51 -9.17
C PRO A 200 -15.26 -26.41 -9.30
N CYS A 201 -14.78 -25.91 -8.16
CA CYS A 201 -13.64 -25.01 -8.16
C CYS A 201 -12.39 -25.74 -8.66
N LYS A 202 -11.81 -25.22 -9.74
CA LYS A 202 -10.52 -25.70 -10.24
C LYS A 202 -9.43 -25.33 -9.24
N LYS A 203 -8.55 -26.28 -8.94
CA LYS A 203 -7.36 -26.08 -8.09
C LYS A 203 -6.26 -25.37 -8.88
#